data_AF-A0A9W2X4C8-F1
#
_entry.id   AF-A0A9W2X4C8-F1
#
_cell.length_a   1.000
_cell.length_b   1.000
_cell.length_c   1.000
_cell.angle_alpha   90.00
_cell.angle_beta   90.00
_cell.angle_gamma   90.00
#
_symmetry.space_group_name_H-M   'P 1'
#
loop_
_entity.id
_entity.type
_entity.pdbx_description
1 polymer ?
#
loop_
_entity_poly.entity_id
_entity_poly.type
_entity_poly.pdbx_seq_one_letter_code
_entity_poly.pdbx_strand_id
1 'polypeptide(L)'
;MLTRQLEEPGTGVPSQERLRALAGFQQRALSHALTFPALRRLVYSTCSLYQEENEDVVRAALQQSPAAFRLAPVLPSWPHRGLGTFPGAEHCLRASPETTLTGGFFVAVLERVEVPSSVSQAEASAPEVTPSPAPKRKKRRRKATAAPSSQPGV
;
A
#
# COMPACT_ATOMS: atom_id res chain seq x y z
N MET A 1 -30.58 -12.35 23.51
CA MET A 1 -29.58 -11.36 23.05
C MET A 1 -28.50 -11.28 24.10
N LEU A 2 -27.22 -11.37 23.71
CA LEU A 2 -26.11 -11.18 24.66
C LEU A 2 -25.87 -9.68 24.84
N THR A 3 -26.36 -9.14 25.94
CA THR A 3 -26.00 -7.80 26.41
C THR A 3 -24.50 -7.78 26.63
N ARG A 4 -23.74 -7.09 25.76
CA ARG A 4 -22.35 -6.77 26.07
C ARG A 4 -22.37 -5.94 27.34
N GLN A 5 -21.83 -6.49 28.42
CA GLN A 5 -21.62 -5.74 29.65
C GLN A 5 -20.75 -4.53 29.28
N LEU A 6 -21.23 -3.35 29.64
CA LEU A 6 -20.40 -2.16 29.67
C LEU A 6 -19.28 -2.45 30.67
N GLU A 7 -18.03 -2.31 30.25
CA GLU A 7 -16.88 -2.56 31.14
C GLU A 7 -16.88 -1.49 32.23
N GLU A 8 -17.01 -1.92 33.49
CA GLU A 8 -17.02 -1.04 34.66
C GLU A 8 -15.67 -0.29 34.79
N PRO A 9 -15.67 1.01 35.17
CA PRO A 9 -14.47 1.83 35.20
C PRO A 9 -13.57 1.49 36.40
N GLY A 10 -12.67 0.51 36.24
CA GLY A 10 -11.72 0.10 37.28
C GLY A 10 -10.39 -0.43 36.75
N THR A 11 -9.31 0.34 36.89
CA THR A 11 -7.89 -0.09 36.78
C THR A 11 -7.35 -0.48 35.39
N GLY A 12 -7.95 -0.01 34.28
CA GLY A 12 -7.55 -0.35 32.91
C GLY A 12 -6.26 0.27 32.32
N VAL A 13 -5.37 0.88 33.13
CA VAL A 13 -4.13 1.51 32.63
C VAL A 13 -3.03 0.44 32.49
N PRO A 14 -2.43 0.25 31.30
CA PRO A 14 -1.36 -0.73 31.11
C PRO A 14 -0.09 -0.28 31.85
N SER A 15 0.70 -1.24 32.36
CA SER A 15 2.01 -0.93 32.92
C SER A 15 2.92 -0.35 31.83
N GLN A 16 3.79 0.59 32.20
CA GLN A 16 4.75 1.22 31.29
C GLN A 16 5.65 0.19 30.59
N GLU A 17 6.01 -0.90 31.26
CA GLU A 17 6.75 -2.01 30.65
C GLU A 17 5.95 -2.72 29.55
N ARG A 18 4.68 -3.07 29.83
CA ARG A 18 3.79 -3.73 28.84
C ARG A 18 3.55 -2.82 27.64
N LEU A 19 3.31 -1.53 27.88
CA LEU A 19 3.10 -0.53 26.83
C LEU A 19 4.31 -0.44 25.90
N ARG A 20 5.52 -0.32 26.47
CA ARG A 20 6.79 -0.27 25.71
C ARG A 20 7.08 -1.57 24.96
N ALA A 21 6.83 -2.72 25.58
CA ALA A 21 7.03 -4.03 24.93
C ALA A 21 6.12 -4.20 23.71
N LEU A 22 4.85 -3.79 23.84
CA LEU A 22 3.85 -3.86 22.77
C LEU A 22 4.11 -2.84 21.66
N ALA A 23 4.40 -1.58 22.00
CA ALA A 23 4.85 -0.55 21.05
C ALA A 23 6.11 -0.99 20.28
N GLY A 24 7.09 -1.58 20.97
CA GLY A 24 8.29 -2.12 20.33
C GLY A 24 8.00 -3.27 19.36
N PHE A 25 7.01 -4.12 19.63
CA PHE A 25 6.53 -5.12 18.68
C PHE A 25 5.83 -4.47 17.47
N GLN A 26 4.92 -3.51 17.71
CA GLN A 26 4.21 -2.77 16.67
C GLN A 26 5.19 -2.04 15.73
N GLN A 27 6.21 -1.37 16.27
CA GLN A 27 7.28 -0.73 15.49
C GLN A 27 8.01 -1.73 14.60
N ARG A 28 8.44 -2.89 15.13
CA ARG A 28 9.11 -3.92 14.33
C ARG A 28 8.22 -4.44 13.20
N ALA A 29 6.94 -4.69 13.49
CA ALA A 29 5.97 -5.16 12.50
C ALA A 29 5.71 -4.11 11.39
N LEU A 30 5.51 -2.84 11.78
CA LEU A 30 5.30 -1.74 10.83
C LEU A 30 6.55 -1.50 9.97
N SER A 31 7.73 -1.40 10.58
CA SER A 31 9.00 -1.27 9.84
C SER A 31 9.21 -2.41 8.84
N HIS A 32 8.95 -3.67 9.25
CA HIS A 32 9.05 -4.81 8.35
C HIS A 32 8.03 -4.71 7.20
N ALA A 33 6.80 -4.29 7.47
CA ALA A 33 5.79 -4.11 6.43
C ALA A 33 6.19 -3.04 5.39
N LEU A 34 6.92 -1.98 5.79
CA LEU A 34 7.43 -0.97 4.86
C LEU A 34 8.55 -1.47 3.92
N THR A 35 9.22 -2.60 4.21
CA THR A 35 10.26 -3.16 3.34
C THR A 35 9.72 -3.90 2.12
N PHE A 36 8.41 -4.18 2.06
CA PHE A 36 7.81 -4.92 0.96
C PHE A 36 7.97 -4.15 -0.38
N PRO A 37 8.57 -4.75 -1.42
CA PRO A 37 9.02 -4.01 -2.61
C PRO A 37 7.86 -3.44 -3.43
N ALA A 38 6.73 -4.17 -3.49
CA ALA A 38 5.53 -3.75 -4.21
C ALA A 38 4.55 -2.91 -3.35
N LEU A 39 4.90 -2.58 -2.10
CA LEU A 39 4.01 -1.80 -1.23
C LEU A 39 3.83 -0.37 -1.76
N ARG A 40 2.59 0.02 -2.08
CA ARG A 40 2.23 1.39 -2.49
C ARG A 40 1.50 2.17 -1.40
N ARG A 41 0.64 1.51 -0.61
CA ARG A 41 -0.10 2.10 0.51
C ARG A 41 -0.26 1.08 1.63
N LEU A 42 -0.09 1.52 2.87
CA LEU A 42 -0.28 0.74 4.10
C LEU A 42 -1.19 1.50 5.05
N VAL A 43 -2.06 0.78 5.76
CA VAL A 43 -2.86 1.32 6.86
C VAL A 43 -2.32 0.72 8.15
N TYR A 44 -1.93 1.57 9.09
CA TYR A 44 -1.59 1.20 10.46
C TYR A 44 -2.72 1.65 11.37
N SER A 45 -3.17 0.79 12.28
CA SER A 45 -4.26 1.11 13.21
C SER A 45 -4.16 0.36 14.51
N THR A 46 -4.60 0.98 15.60
CA THR A 46 -4.66 0.38 16.94
C THR A 46 -6.01 0.68 17.60
N CYS A 47 -6.39 -0.13 18.58
CA CYS A 47 -7.46 0.20 19.53
C CYS A 47 -6.87 0.87 20.80
N SER A 48 -5.96 1.83 20.63
CA SER A 48 -5.23 2.47 21.74
C SER A 48 -5.34 3.98 21.72
N LEU A 49 -5.34 4.58 22.92
CA LEU A 49 -5.23 6.03 23.14
C LEU A 49 -3.78 6.49 23.36
N TYR A 50 -2.84 5.57 23.64
CA TYR A 50 -1.47 5.88 24.03
C TYR A 50 -0.62 6.34 22.83
N GLN A 51 0.16 7.42 23.01
CA GLN A 51 1.02 7.98 21.96
C GLN A 51 2.12 6.99 21.58
N GLU A 52 2.61 6.24 22.57
CA GLU A 52 3.68 5.26 22.46
C GLU A 52 3.35 4.12 21.49
N GLU A 53 2.07 3.74 21.38
CA GLU A 53 1.57 2.76 20.42
C GLU A 53 1.13 3.38 19.08
N ASN A 54 1.06 4.71 19.00
CA ASN A 54 0.39 5.42 17.90
C ASN A 54 1.38 6.28 17.12
N GLU A 55 1.48 7.57 17.45
CA GLU A 55 2.35 8.53 16.77
C GLU A 55 3.82 8.13 16.85
N ASP A 56 4.28 7.58 17.98
CA ASP A 56 5.70 7.24 18.16
C ASP A 56 6.12 6.03 17.31
N VAL A 57 5.26 5.01 17.20
CA VAL A 57 5.44 3.87 16.28
C VAL A 57 5.51 4.34 14.82
N VAL A 58 4.58 5.21 14.42
CA VAL A 58 4.52 5.75 13.05
C VAL A 58 5.74 6.63 12.75
N ARG A 59 6.14 7.53 13.67
CA ARG A 59 7.33 8.37 13.51
C ARG A 59 8.59 7.49 13.35
N ALA A 60 8.76 6.50 14.22
CA ALA A 60 9.93 5.63 14.20
C ALA A 60 10.01 4.78 12.92
N ALA A 61 8.88 4.33 12.37
CA ALA A 61 8.84 3.62 11.09
C ALA A 61 9.19 4.53 9.89
N LEU A 62 8.65 5.75 9.85
CA LEU A 62 8.98 6.74 8.80
C LEU A 62 10.46 7.14 8.83
N GLN A 63 11.04 7.29 10.02
CA GLN A 63 12.47 7.59 10.20
C GLN A 63 13.40 6.46 9.71
N GLN A 64 12.94 5.20 9.69
CA GLN A 64 13.69 4.07 9.13
C GLN A 64 13.58 3.95 7.60
N SER A 65 12.70 4.73 6.96
CA SER A 65 12.59 4.79 5.50
C SER A 65 12.40 6.24 5.02
N PRO A 66 13.37 7.14 5.27
CA PRO A 66 13.26 8.55 4.92
C PRO A 66 12.98 8.74 3.43
N ALA A 67 12.09 9.67 3.10
CA ALA A 67 11.63 10.00 1.74
C ALA A 67 10.99 8.85 0.93
N ALA A 68 11.02 7.60 1.38
CA ALA A 68 10.37 6.48 0.69
C ALA A 68 8.86 6.42 0.97
N PHE A 69 8.41 6.88 2.14
CA PHE A 69 6.99 6.93 2.53
C PHE A 69 6.61 8.28 3.13
N ARG A 70 5.34 8.68 2.97
CA ARG A 70 4.72 9.85 3.60
C ARG A 70 3.40 9.45 4.28
N LEU A 71 2.91 10.28 5.20
CA LEU A 71 1.53 10.17 5.69
C LEU A 71 0.58 10.86 4.71
N ALA A 72 -0.47 10.13 4.33
CA ALA A 72 -1.54 10.64 3.47
C ALA A 72 -2.71 11.16 4.31
N PRO A 73 -3.23 12.37 4.03
CA PRO A 73 -4.45 12.85 4.68
C PRO A 73 -5.64 12.00 4.22
N VAL A 74 -6.34 11.40 5.18
CA VAL A 74 -7.52 10.56 4.93
C VAL A 74 -8.71 11.02 5.78
N LEU A 75 -9.93 10.72 5.31
CA LEU A 75 -11.20 11.10 5.95
C LEU A 75 -11.22 12.57 6.43
N PRO A 76 -11.13 13.57 5.53
CA PRO A 76 -11.01 14.98 5.91
C PRO A 76 -12.18 15.50 6.77
N SER A 77 -13.37 14.89 6.64
CA SER A 77 -14.57 15.20 7.44
C SER A 77 -14.57 14.60 8.84
N TRP A 78 -13.64 13.69 9.17
CA TRP A 78 -13.45 13.26 10.55
C TRP A 78 -12.94 14.46 11.37
N PRO A 79 -13.30 14.64 12.66
CA PRO A 79 -12.85 15.80 13.43
C PRO A 79 -11.52 15.61 14.16
N HIS A 80 -11.23 14.43 14.73
CA HIS A 80 -10.08 14.25 15.63
C HIS A 80 -8.83 13.70 14.92
N ARG A 81 -7.69 14.38 15.05
CA ARG A 81 -6.41 14.01 14.42
C ARG A 81 -5.40 13.42 15.40
N GLY A 82 -4.32 12.89 14.85
CA GLY A 82 -3.13 12.53 15.60
C GLY A 82 -2.56 13.73 16.35
N LEU A 83 -1.84 13.44 17.43
CA LEU A 83 -1.20 14.44 18.27
C LEU A 83 -0.06 15.11 17.49
N GLY A 84 0.05 16.45 17.58
CA GLY A 84 1.03 17.29 16.86
C GLY A 84 2.48 17.12 17.33
N THR A 85 2.97 15.88 17.33
CA THR A 85 4.23 15.42 17.92
C THR A 85 5.34 15.24 16.87
N PHE A 86 5.00 15.36 15.58
CA PHE A 86 5.91 15.50 14.44
C PHE A 86 5.13 16.08 13.24
N PRO A 87 5.80 16.67 12.24
CA PRO A 87 5.13 17.21 11.05
C PRO A 87 4.40 16.12 10.26
N GLY A 88 3.13 16.33 9.91
CA GLY A 88 2.29 15.35 9.22
C GLY A 88 1.53 14.40 10.15
N ALA A 89 1.73 14.45 11.47
CA ALA A 89 0.93 13.67 12.43
C ALA A 89 -0.56 14.05 12.41
N GLU A 90 -0.87 15.29 11.97
CA GLU A 90 -2.20 15.79 11.68
C GLU A 90 -2.91 15.10 10.49
N HIS A 91 -2.22 14.22 9.76
CA HIS A 91 -2.85 13.33 8.77
C HIS A 91 -3.38 12.02 9.38
N CYS A 92 -2.91 11.66 10.59
CA CYS A 92 -3.44 10.52 11.33
C CYS A 92 -4.80 10.87 11.96
N LEU A 93 -5.61 9.85 12.23
CA LEU A 93 -6.92 9.97 12.87
C LEU A 93 -6.86 9.40 14.29
N ARG A 94 -7.60 10.02 15.20
CA ARG A 94 -7.86 9.50 16.55
C ARG A 94 -9.37 9.39 16.80
N ALA A 95 -9.75 8.49 17.69
CA ALA A 95 -11.11 8.30 18.17
C ALA A 95 -11.08 8.02 19.68
N SER A 96 -12.10 8.44 20.43
CA SER A 96 -12.22 8.14 21.86
C SER A 96 -13.70 8.07 22.30
N PRO A 97 -13.99 7.44 23.46
CA PRO A 97 -15.36 7.36 23.98
C PRO A 97 -16.02 8.72 24.17
N GLU A 98 -15.25 9.72 24.61
CA GLU A 98 -15.73 11.06 24.94
C GLU A 98 -15.98 11.93 23.71
N THR A 99 -15.23 11.68 22.63
CA THR A 99 -15.18 12.57 21.45
C THR A 99 -15.93 12.02 20.25
N THR A 100 -15.91 10.70 20.05
CA THR A 100 -16.46 10.04 18.85
C THR A 100 -17.48 8.95 19.18
N LEU A 101 -17.79 8.72 20.46
CA LEU A 101 -18.69 7.65 20.93
C LEU A 101 -18.25 6.25 20.47
N THR A 102 -16.94 6.05 20.30
CA THR A 102 -16.30 4.78 19.93
C THR A 102 -15.32 4.32 21.00
N GLY A 103 -14.79 3.11 20.88
CA GLY A 103 -13.56 2.77 21.60
C GLY A 103 -12.40 3.72 21.24
N GLY A 104 -11.35 3.73 22.08
CA GLY A 104 -10.09 4.39 21.74
C GLY A 104 -9.50 3.79 20.47
N PHE A 105 -9.20 4.62 19.46
CA PHE A 105 -8.74 4.15 18.16
C PHE A 105 -7.76 5.13 17.52
N PHE A 106 -6.84 4.60 16.71
CA PHE A 106 -5.88 5.38 15.93
C PHE A 106 -5.74 4.80 14.53
N VAL A 107 -5.55 5.68 13.53
CA VAL A 107 -5.28 5.28 12.14
C VAL A 107 -4.22 6.19 11.52
N ALA A 108 -3.23 5.59 10.88
CA ALA A 108 -2.26 6.27 10.03
C ALA A 108 -2.21 5.59 8.66
N VAL A 109 -2.22 6.38 7.58
CA VAL A 109 -2.11 5.86 6.21
C VAL A 109 -0.78 6.30 5.61
N LEU A 110 0.08 5.32 5.34
CA LEU A 110 1.41 5.52 4.79
C LEU A 110 1.37 5.22 3.29
N GLU A 111 1.87 6.14 2.47
CA GLU A 111 1.95 6.00 1.01
C GLU A 111 3.40 6.06 0.55
N ARG A 112 3.78 5.15 -0.36
CA ARG A 112 5.08 5.19 -1.02
C ARG A 112 5.17 6.46 -1.86
N VAL A 113 6.26 7.20 -1.69
CA VAL A 113 6.56 8.35 -2.54
C VAL A 113 7.05 7.81 -3.89
N GLU A 114 6.35 8.17 -4.95
CA GLU A 114 6.80 7.87 -6.31
C GLU A 114 7.92 8.84 -6.66
N VAL A 115 9.12 8.31 -6.86
CA VAL A 115 10.22 9.08 -7.46
C VAL A 115 9.88 9.23 -8.95
N PRO A 116 9.75 10.44 -9.50
CA PRO A 116 9.51 10.62 -10.92
C PRO A 116 10.68 10.04 -11.70
N SER A 117 10.46 8.89 -12.35
CA SER A 117 11.47 8.22 -13.14
C SER A 117 11.73 9.04 -14.41
N SER A 118 12.92 9.64 -14.50
CA SER A 118 13.39 10.32 -15.70
C SER A 118 13.80 9.30 -16.78
N VAL A 119 12.86 8.45 -17.20
CA VAL A 119 12.98 7.65 -18.42
C VAL A 119 12.50 8.50 -19.59
N SER A 120 13.48 9.01 -20.34
CA SER A 120 13.25 9.72 -21.59
C SER A 120 12.42 8.84 -22.53
N GLN A 121 11.29 9.34 -23.04
CA GLN A 121 10.54 8.66 -24.10
C GLN A 121 11.27 8.84 -25.43
N ALA A 122 12.31 8.02 -25.63
CA ALA A 122 12.93 7.83 -26.93
C ALA A 122 12.16 6.73 -27.69
N GLU A 123 11.31 7.20 -28.60
CA GLU A 123 10.90 6.57 -29.86
C GLU A 123 10.65 5.05 -29.91
N ALA A 124 9.37 4.69 -30.06
CA ALA A 124 8.93 3.43 -30.68
C ALA A 124 7.81 3.68 -31.71
N SER A 125 8.04 4.64 -32.62
CA SER A 125 7.20 4.84 -33.80
C SER A 125 7.67 3.93 -34.93
N ALA A 126 6.93 2.86 -35.20
CA ALA A 126 7.26 1.90 -36.25
C ALA A 126 7.18 2.53 -37.66
N PRO A 127 8.03 2.10 -38.63
CA PRO A 127 7.96 2.60 -39.99
C PRO A 127 6.73 2.05 -40.72
N GLU A 128 5.87 2.95 -41.19
CA GLU A 128 4.68 2.62 -41.98
C GLU A 128 5.08 2.22 -43.41
N VAL A 129 4.76 0.99 -43.82
CA VAL A 129 5.09 0.45 -45.15
C VAL A 129 3.98 0.77 -46.15
N THR A 130 4.20 1.76 -47.01
CA THR A 130 3.31 2.08 -48.13
C THR A 130 3.60 1.18 -49.36
N PRO A 131 2.60 0.53 -49.97
CA PRO A 131 2.80 -0.26 -51.18
C PRO A 131 2.68 0.61 -52.45
N SER A 132 3.60 0.42 -53.40
CA SER A 132 3.60 1.05 -54.73
C SER A 132 3.58 -0.05 -55.83
N PRO A 133 2.98 0.17 -57.01
CA PRO A 133 2.45 -0.93 -57.83
C PRO A 133 3.47 -1.65 -58.73
N ALA A 134 3.13 -2.90 -59.08
CA ALA A 134 3.94 -3.84 -59.83
C ALA A 134 4.24 -3.44 -61.29
N PRO A 135 5.26 -4.06 -61.92
CA PRO A 135 4.93 -4.82 -63.15
C PRO A 135 5.73 -6.12 -63.44
N LYS A 136 5.11 -6.97 -64.29
CA LYS A 136 5.68 -7.94 -65.26
C LYS A 136 6.19 -9.33 -64.81
N ARG A 137 5.25 -10.30 -64.86
CA ARG A 137 5.33 -11.68 -65.42
C ARG A 137 6.73 -12.25 -65.80
N LYS A 138 7.04 -13.47 -65.31
CA LYS A 138 7.55 -14.57 -66.16
C LYS A 138 7.20 -15.97 -65.64
N LYS A 139 6.89 -16.88 -66.57
CA LYS A 139 6.41 -18.27 -66.36
C LYS A 139 7.51 -19.23 -65.86
N ARG A 140 7.13 -20.23 -65.04
CA ARG A 140 7.51 -21.69 -65.05
C ARG A 140 7.33 -22.28 -63.63
N ARG A 141 7.06 -23.57 -63.39
CA ARG A 141 6.43 -24.67 -64.17
C ARG A 141 5.95 -25.72 -63.13
N ARG A 142 4.80 -26.36 -63.34
CA ARG A 142 4.19 -27.32 -62.37
C ARG A 142 5.07 -28.55 -62.08
N LYS A 143 4.93 -29.11 -60.86
CA LYS A 143 4.79 -30.58 -60.64
C LYS A 143 4.03 -30.86 -59.33
N ALA A 144 3.10 -31.82 -59.34
CA ALA A 144 2.54 -32.48 -58.15
C ALA A 144 3.57 -33.50 -57.60
N THR A 145 3.46 -34.19 -56.47
CA THR A 145 2.32 -34.81 -55.71
C THR A 145 2.87 -35.14 -54.28
N ALA A 146 2.17 -35.63 -53.24
CA ALA A 146 0.81 -36.15 -53.01
C ALA A 146 0.39 -35.96 -51.51
N ALA A 147 -0.67 -36.66 -51.09
CA ALA A 147 -1.06 -36.95 -49.69
C ALA A 147 -1.33 -38.49 -49.58
N PRO A 148 -1.88 -39.08 -48.50
CA PRO A 148 -2.22 -38.59 -47.15
C PRO A 148 -1.76 -39.59 -46.03
N SER A 149 -2.60 -39.78 -44.99
CA SER A 149 -2.53 -40.72 -43.84
C SER A 149 -1.58 -40.31 -42.70
N SER A 150 -2.00 -40.04 -41.45
CA SER A 150 -2.97 -40.67 -40.53
C SER A 150 -2.46 -41.95 -39.85
N GLN A 151 -2.29 -41.92 -38.53
CA GLN A 151 -2.74 -42.92 -37.54
C GLN A 151 -2.48 -42.38 -36.10
N PRO A 152 -3.18 -42.88 -35.06
CA PRO A 152 -3.21 -42.32 -33.71
C PRO A 152 -2.34 -43.11 -32.70
N GLY A 153 -2.26 -42.64 -31.45
CA GLY A 153 -1.67 -43.44 -30.37
C GLY A 153 -1.70 -42.78 -28.98
N VAL A 154 -2.65 -43.23 -28.16
CA VAL A 154 -2.74 -43.20 -26.68
C VAL A 154 -2.53 -41.84 -25.99
#